data_AF-A0A2Z6UAM4-F1
#
_entry.id   AF-A0A2Z6UAM4-F1
#
_cell.length_a   1.000
_cell.length_b   1.000
_cell.length_c   1.000
_cell.angle_alpha   90.00
_cell.angle_beta   90.00
_cell.angle_gamma   90.00
#
_symmetry.space_group_name_H-M   'P 1'
#
loop_
_entity.id
_entity.type
_entity.pdbx_description
1 polymer ?
#
loop_
_entity_poly.entity_id
_entity_poly.type
_entity_poly.pdbx_seq_one_letter_code
_entity_poly.pdbx_strand_id
1 'polypeptide(L)'
;MNRPMLRTGEILELVPGMVVTQHSGTGKANQYFIRGFNLDHGTDFATFIDGMPINIRTHGHGQGYTDLHHNALEPRTLRLPASYLF
;
A
#
# COMPACT_ATOMS: atom_id res chain seq x y z
N MET A 1 -10.89 -6.36 17.03
CA MET A 1 -9.48 -6.34 16.57
C MET A 1 -8.93 -4.94 16.76
N ASN A 2 -7.92 -4.75 17.63
CA ASN A 2 -7.20 -3.48 17.71
C ASN A 2 -5.71 -3.78 17.60
N ARG A 3 -5.28 -4.11 16.38
CA ARG A 3 -3.86 -4.34 16.08
C ARG A 3 -3.30 -2.97 15.68
N PRO A 4 -2.42 -2.36 16.50
CA PRO A 4 -1.84 -1.07 16.14
C PRO A 4 -1.05 -1.25 14.84
N MET A 5 -1.37 -0.42 13.85
CA MET A 5 -0.67 -0.40 12.58
C MET A 5 0.59 0.44 12.75
N LEU A 6 1.74 -0.20 12.55
CA LEU A 6 3.05 0.41 12.77
C LEU A 6 3.59 1.04 11.49
N ARG A 7 3.05 0.63 10.33
CA ARG A 7 3.46 1.14 9.01
C ARG A 7 2.23 1.45 8.20
N THR A 8 2.25 2.59 7.52
CA THR A 8 1.19 2.99 6.60
C THR A 8 0.83 1.90 5.58
N GLY A 9 1.83 1.21 5.05
CA GLY A 9 1.62 0.13 4.08
C GLY A 9 0.80 -1.06 4.61
N GLU A 10 0.76 -1.29 5.93
CA GLU A 10 -0.03 -2.36 6.55
C GLU A 10 -1.53 -2.19 6.31
N ILE A 11 -1.99 -1.00 5.91
CA ILE A 11 -3.42 -0.80 5.61
C ILE A 11 -3.89 -1.62 4.43
N LEU A 12 -3.00 -1.91 3.48
CA LEU A 12 -3.35 -2.74 2.35
C LEU A 12 -3.55 -4.20 2.78
N GLU A 13 -3.02 -4.65 3.93
CA GLU A 13 -3.29 -5.99 4.47
C GLU A 13 -4.76 -6.18 4.90
N LEU A 14 -5.56 -5.11 4.95
CA LEU A 14 -7.01 -5.20 5.11
C LEU A 14 -7.70 -5.75 3.85
N VAL A 15 -7.03 -5.72 2.68
CA VAL A 15 -7.53 -6.34 1.45
C VAL A 15 -7.32 -7.86 1.55
N PRO A 16 -8.37 -8.69 1.40
CA PRO A 16 -8.24 -10.14 1.55
C PRO A 16 -7.22 -10.77 0.59
N GLY A 17 -6.23 -11.45 1.17
CA GLY A 17 -5.14 -12.09 0.43
C GLY A 17 -3.99 -11.16 0.05
N MET A 18 -4.00 -9.91 0.52
CA MET A 18 -2.91 -8.95 0.36
C MET A 18 -1.84 -9.16 1.44
N VAL A 19 -0.57 -9.22 1.03
CA VAL A 19 0.58 -9.26 1.93
C VAL A 19 1.54 -8.14 1.55
N VAL A 20 1.97 -7.37 2.57
CA VAL A 20 2.86 -6.22 2.38
C VAL A 20 4.16 -6.46 3.13
N THR A 21 5.27 -6.56 2.40
CA THR A 21 6.57 -6.84 3.01
C THR A 21 7.55 -5.70 2.79
N GLN A 22 8.55 -5.59 3.66
CA GLN A 22 9.67 -4.69 3.44
C GLN A 22 10.63 -5.35 2.44
N HIS A 23 10.92 -4.67 1.33
CA HIS A 23 11.69 -5.21 0.22
C HIS A 23 13.21 -5.16 0.45
N SER A 24 13.79 -4.03 0.89
CA SER A 24 15.26 -3.93 1.04
C SER A 24 15.77 -2.86 2.01
N GLY A 25 14.98 -2.46 3.00
CA GLY A 25 15.36 -1.43 3.98
C GLY A 25 14.68 -0.08 3.72
N THR A 26 15.07 0.94 4.48
CA THR A 26 14.44 2.27 4.40
C THR A 26 14.73 2.94 3.05
N GLY A 27 13.74 3.63 2.49
CA GLY A 27 13.89 4.38 1.22
C GLY A 27 13.43 3.65 -0.05
N LYS A 28 12.85 2.45 0.08
CA LYS A 28 12.11 1.79 -1.00
C LYS A 28 10.65 1.56 -0.59
N ALA A 29 9.79 1.51 -1.60
CA ALA A 29 8.41 1.08 -1.43
C ALA A 29 8.38 -0.37 -0.94
N ASN A 30 7.26 -0.71 -0.29
CA ASN A 30 7.01 -2.08 0.11
C ASN A 30 6.91 -3.00 -1.14
N GLN A 31 7.18 -4.27 -0.92
CA GLN A 31 6.80 -5.31 -1.87
C GLN A 31 5.35 -5.71 -1.60
N TYR A 32 4.57 -5.85 -2.67
CA TYR A 32 3.17 -6.21 -2.60
C TYR A 32 2.94 -7.60 -3.19
N PHE A 33 2.14 -8.42 -2.51
CA PHE A 33 1.65 -9.70 -3.03
C PHE A 33 0.14 -9.82 -2.90
N ILE A 34 -0.56 -10.24 -3.95
CA ILE A 34 -1.99 -10.62 -3.85
C ILE A 34 -2.14 -12.12 -4.13
N ARG A 35 -2.66 -12.86 -3.14
CA ARG A 35 -2.85 -14.33 -3.21
C ARG A 35 -1.59 -15.08 -3.70
N GLY A 36 -0.41 -14.60 -3.32
CA GLY A 36 0.89 -15.18 -3.68
C GLY A 36 1.49 -14.68 -5.00
N PHE A 37 0.77 -13.88 -5.78
CA PHE A 37 1.32 -13.22 -6.97
C PHE A 37 2.08 -11.97 -6.58
N ASN A 38 3.32 -11.84 -7.07
CA ASN A 38 4.15 -10.67 -6.86
C ASN A 38 3.62 -9.49 -7.71
N LEU A 39 3.31 -8.37 -7.05
CA LEU A 39 2.83 -7.12 -7.67
C LEU A 39 3.93 -6.04 -7.73
N ASP A 40 5.17 -6.46 -7.49
CA ASP A 40 6.35 -5.62 -7.35
C ASP A 40 6.15 -4.48 -6.32
N HIS A 41 6.63 -3.28 -6.64
CA HIS A 41 6.41 -2.06 -5.87
C HIS A 41 5.06 -1.39 -6.21
N GLY A 42 4.06 -2.17 -6.63
CA GLY A 42 2.73 -1.72 -6.98
C GLY A 42 2.56 -1.39 -8.46
N THR A 43 3.43 -1.94 -9.31
CA THR A 43 3.35 -1.78 -10.78
C THR A 43 2.08 -2.39 -11.36
N ASP A 44 1.54 -3.41 -10.67
CA ASP A 44 0.47 -4.26 -11.20
C ASP A 44 -0.92 -3.90 -10.67
N PHE A 45 -1.04 -2.82 -9.87
CA PHE A 45 -2.33 -2.31 -9.42
C PHE A 45 -2.34 -0.80 -9.32
N ALA A 46 -3.54 -0.22 -9.46
CA ALA A 46 -3.73 1.21 -9.37
C ALA A 46 -4.10 1.63 -7.94
N THR A 47 -3.49 2.71 -7.48
CA THR A 47 -3.77 3.37 -6.20
C THR A 47 -4.28 4.77 -6.47
N PHE A 48 -5.33 5.13 -5.74
CA PHE A 48 -5.98 6.43 -5.86
C PHE A 48 -6.21 7.01 -4.47
N ILE A 49 -6.03 8.32 -4.34
CA ILE A 49 -6.49 9.12 -3.20
C ILE A 49 -7.49 10.13 -3.74
N ASP A 50 -8.70 10.14 -3.19
CA ASP A 50 -9.76 11.07 -3.60
C ASP A 50 -9.98 11.09 -5.14
N GLY A 51 -9.87 9.92 -5.77
CA GLY A 51 -9.99 9.74 -7.21
C GLY A 51 -8.74 10.11 -8.03
N MET A 52 -7.70 10.66 -7.41
CA MET A 52 -6.44 11.01 -8.07
C MET A 52 -5.46 9.82 -8.03
N PRO A 53 -4.93 9.36 -9.18
CA PRO A 53 -3.95 8.28 -9.20
C PRO A 53 -2.64 8.74 -8.56
N ILE A 54 -2.05 7.91 -7.70
CA ILE A 54 -0.79 8.21 -7.01
C ILE A 54 0.37 7.31 -7.44
N ASN A 55 0.13 6.30 -8.28
CA ASN A 55 1.20 5.54 -8.92
C ASN A 55 2.07 6.46 -9.77
N ILE A 56 3.39 6.33 -9.63
CA ILE A 56 4.34 7.10 -10.43
C ILE A 56 4.39 6.48 -11.82
N ARG A 57 4.02 7.26 -12.84
CA ARG A 57 4.05 6.81 -14.25
C ARG A 57 5.41 6.24 -14.61
N THR A 58 6.50 6.96 -14.29
CA THR A 58 7.87 6.57 -14.57
C THR A 58 8.73 6.56 -13.30
N HIS A 59 9.30 5.42 -12.92
CA HIS A 59 10.22 5.33 -11.80
C HIS A 59 11.37 4.36 -12.10
N GLY A 60 12.53 4.56 -11.47
CA GLY A 60 13.73 3.72 -11.68
C GLY A 60 13.58 2.27 -11.22
N HIS A 61 12.48 1.96 -10.53
CA HIS A 61 12.14 0.60 -10.08
C HIS A 61 10.95 0.00 -10.83
N GLY A 62 10.29 0.73 -11.73
CA GLY A 62 9.13 0.21 -12.47
C GLY A 62 8.13 1.30 -12.84
N GLN A 63 7.35 1.05 -13.90
CA GLN A 63 6.21 1.90 -14.24
C GLN A 63 5.03 1.54 -13.34
N GLY A 64 4.36 2.54 -12.78
CA GLY A 64 3.27 2.30 -11.83
C GLY A 64 3.73 2.17 -10.37
N TYR A 65 4.99 2.50 -10.06
CA TYR A 65 5.54 2.43 -8.70
C TYR A 65 4.68 3.21 -7.68
N THR A 66 4.32 2.57 -6.57
CA THR A 66 3.52 3.15 -5.48
C THR A 66 4.25 3.04 -4.15
N ASP A 67 4.53 4.20 -3.52
CA ASP A 67 5.08 4.27 -2.18
C ASP A 67 4.11 4.94 -1.20
N LEU A 68 3.43 4.13 -0.40
CA LEU A 68 2.53 4.61 0.63
C LEU A 68 3.25 5.22 1.85
N HIS A 69 4.55 4.97 2.04
CA HIS A 69 5.31 5.64 3.10
C HIS A 69 5.53 7.12 2.81
N HIS A 70 5.70 7.48 1.53
CA HIS A 70 6.05 8.85 1.12
C HIS A 70 4.88 9.63 0.51
N ASN A 71 3.95 8.97 -0.19
CA ASN A 71 3.06 9.68 -1.12
C ASN A 71 1.68 10.08 -0.56
N ALA A 72 1.25 9.61 0.62
CA ALA A 72 -0.19 9.35 0.70
C ALA A 72 -0.88 9.29 2.06
N LEU A 73 -0.39 8.53 3.04
CA LEU A 73 -1.25 8.12 4.15
C LEU A 73 -0.54 8.29 5.51
N GLU A 74 -0.90 9.35 6.22
CA GLU A 74 -0.68 9.45 7.66
C GLU A 74 -1.67 8.47 8.35
N PRO A 75 -1.23 7.50 9.16
CA PRO A 75 -2.13 6.54 9.81
C PRO A 75 -3.25 7.20 10.64
N ARG A 76 -3.08 8.46 11.05
CA ARG A 76 -4.03 9.22 11.87
C ARG A 76 -5.23 9.78 11.10
N THR A 77 -5.17 9.88 9.77
CA THR A 77 -6.26 10.45 8.96
C THR A 77 -7.25 9.40 8.45
N LEU A 78 -6.90 8.11 8.55
CA LEU A 78 -7.75 6.99 8.16
C LEU A 78 -8.80 6.68 9.25
N ARG A 79 -9.98 7.29 9.13
CA ARG A 79 -11.20 6.80 9.80
C ARG A 79 -11.81 5.72 8.93
N LEU A 80 -11.60 4.45 9.28
CA LEU A 80 -12.32 3.36 8.63
C LEU A 80 -13.82 3.50 8.94
N PRO A 81 -14.70 3.52 7.93
CA PRO A 81 -16.14 3.48 8.17
C PRO A 81 -16.50 2.16 8.86
N ALA A 82 -17.42 2.22 9.83
CA ALA A 82 -17.82 1.08 10.66
C ALA A 82 -18.36 -0.13 9.85
N SER A 83 -18.68 0.05 8.57
CA SER A 83 -19.15 -0.99 7.66
C SER A 83 -18.10 -2.04 7.26
N TYR A 84 -16.83 -1.88 7.66
CA TYR A 84 -15.75 -2.84 7.38
C TYR A 84 -15.37 -3.75 8.57
N LEU A 85 -16.06 -3.61 9.71
CA LEU A 85 -15.97 -4.52 10.84
C LEU A 85 -17.19 -5.44 10.81
N PHE A 86 -16.96 -6.72 10.49
CA PHE A 86 -17.90 -7.80 10.78
C PHE A 86 -17.91 -8.09 12.28
#